data_AF-A0AAD7FQP0-F1
#
_entry.id   AF-A0AAD7FQP0-F1
#
_cell.length_a   1.000
_cell.length_b   1.000
_cell.length_c   1.000
_cell.angle_alpha   90.00
_cell.angle_beta   90.00
_cell.angle_gamma   90.00
#
_symmetry.space_group_name_H-M   'P 1'
#
loop_
_entity.id
_entity.type
_entity.pdbx_description
1 polymer ?
#
loop_
_entity_poly.entity_id
_entity_poly.type
_entity_poly.pdbx_seq_one_letter_code
_entity_poly.pdbx_strand_id
1 'polypeptide(L)'
;MGLAKSDKNFVALKLARIFGFGYVKPHEEPFAQRVIELLGEHDVVVANRMNRSRQDRTELRAAAAALNTAPPARVIALHWPLTSRGGETQPLAPKEVYASVQMNFNEDRETAVRRAVNACVSLLGLPAPSPAALEAVVAPQYKMLLTPQVALDVLLASALDGVYLPSWASPNPVQLRLGVVRDPPSPQDGRARFRFTFGTVALTGPEQIWTPCAALEATPPRALLLRFTLGYVLWNERVMLATVDCLEVVDEGSKSGQQVVARLLNTARSPAYIVLASRDADMDDREVKRLVLAWSGEMMPRERCTRFRSAVSWW
;
A
#
# COMPACT_ATOMS: atom_id res chain seq x y z
N MET A 1 -19.92 -5.19 4.31
CA MET A 1 -20.07 -5.22 5.77
C MET A 1 -18.95 -6.06 6.36
N GLY A 2 -18.20 -5.56 7.34
CA GLY A 2 -17.11 -6.33 7.96
C GLY A 2 -16.43 -5.63 9.13
N LEU A 3 -15.63 -6.38 9.90
CA LEU A 3 -14.80 -5.86 11.00
C LEU A 3 -13.47 -5.29 10.51
N ALA A 4 -12.76 -4.57 11.39
CA ALA A 4 -11.40 -4.08 11.12
C ALA A 4 -10.42 -5.19 10.70
N LYS A 5 -10.62 -6.42 11.17
CA LYS A 5 -9.81 -7.59 10.85
C LYS A 5 -10.30 -8.37 9.61
N SER A 6 -11.28 -7.88 8.85
CA SER A 6 -11.63 -8.50 7.57
C SER A 6 -10.69 -8.04 6.47
N ASP A 7 -10.40 -8.90 5.50
CA ASP A 7 -9.68 -8.53 4.27
C ASP A 7 -10.51 -7.63 3.33
N LYS A 8 -11.55 -6.95 3.85
CA LYS A 8 -12.44 -6.07 3.08
C LYS A 8 -11.68 -4.99 2.32
N ASN A 9 -10.74 -4.30 2.97
CA ASN A 9 -9.96 -3.25 2.32
C ASN A 9 -9.13 -3.80 1.15
N PHE A 10 -8.56 -4.99 1.34
CA PHE A 10 -7.80 -5.69 0.31
C PHE A 10 -8.70 -6.05 -0.87
N VAL A 11 -9.82 -6.74 -0.62
CA VAL A 11 -10.79 -7.13 -1.65
C VAL A 11 -11.33 -5.91 -2.39
N ALA A 12 -11.73 -4.86 -1.67
CA ALA A 12 -12.27 -3.63 -2.25
C ALA A 12 -11.28 -2.96 -3.21
N LEU A 13 -10.01 -2.82 -2.81
CA LEU A 13 -8.97 -2.24 -3.66
C LEU A 13 -8.68 -3.11 -4.88
N LYS A 14 -8.72 -4.44 -4.74
CA LYS A 14 -8.50 -5.35 -5.87
C LYS A 14 -9.63 -5.27 -6.88
N LEU A 15 -10.89 -5.23 -6.45
CA LEU A 15 -12.03 -5.06 -7.35
C LEU A 15 -11.94 -3.76 -8.14
N ALA A 16 -11.64 -2.64 -7.46
CA ALA A 16 -11.45 -1.35 -8.11
C ALA A 16 -10.35 -1.39 -9.19
N ARG A 17 -9.25 -2.11 -8.93
CA ARG A 17 -8.16 -2.26 -9.90
C ARG A 17 -8.50 -3.19 -11.07
N ILE A 18 -9.20 -4.30 -10.82
CA ILE A 18 -9.52 -5.31 -11.84
C ILE A 18 -10.53 -4.74 -12.85
N PHE A 19 -11.56 -4.06 -12.35
CA PHE A 19 -12.68 -3.62 -13.18
C PHE A 19 -12.72 -2.11 -13.45
N GLY A 20 -11.79 -1.33 -12.88
CA GLY A 20 -11.81 0.13 -13.02
C GLY A 20 -12.95 0.82 -12.27
N PHE A 21 -13.47 0.20 -11.20
CA PHE A 21 -14.53 0.80 -10.39
C PHE A 21 -14.03 2.03 -9.64
N GLY A 22 -14.93 2.98 -9.38
CA GLY A 22 -14.70 4.03 -8.40
C GLY A 22 -14.47 3.40 -7.01
N TYR A 23 -13.69 4.07 -6.16
CA TYR A 23 -13.34 3.54 -4.85
C TYR A 23 -13.36 4.65 -3.81
N VAL A 24 -14.18 4.48 -2.76
CA VAL A 24 -14.26 5.40 -1.62
C VAL A 24 -13.49 4.81 -0.45
N LYS A 25 -12.59 5.58 0.13
CA LYS A 25 -11.82 5.13 1.31
C LYS A 25 -12.72 5.07 2.56
N PRO A 26 -12.40 4.21 3.54
CA PRO A 26 -13.21 4.03 4.75
C PRO A 26 -13.41 5.29 5.62
N HIS A 27 -12.55 6.30 5.46
CA HIS A 27 -12.49 7.52 6.29
C HIS A 27 -12.68 8.80 5.46
N GLU A 28 -13.06 8.69 4.20
CA GLU A 28 -13.49 9.85 3.40
C GLU A 28 -14.88 10.29 3.87
N GLU A 29 -15.02 11.56 4.22
CA GLU A 29 -16.28 12.16 4.69
C GLU A 29 -16.61 13.43 3.87
N PRO A 30 -17.89 13.70 3.54
CA PRO A 30 -19.07 12.87 3.84
C PRO A 30 -19.13 11.62 2.96
N PHE A 31 -19.14 10.44 3.59
CA PHE A 31 -18.92 9.17 2.88
C PHE A 31 -19.96 8.89 1.78
N ALA A 32 -21.25 9.07 2.08
CA ALA A 32 -22.32 8.82 1.11
C ALA A 32 -22.30 9.81 -0.07
N GLN A 33 -21.96 11.08 0.21
CA GLN A 33 -21.81 12.10 -0.84
C GLN A 33 -20.66 11.74 -1.78
N ARG A 34 -19.52 11.26 -1.25
CA ARG A 34 -18.39 10.84 -2.07
C ARG A 34 -18.72 9.64 -2.97
N VAL A 35 -19.57 8.72 -2.49
CA VAL A 35 -20.10 7.61 -3.31
C VAL A 35 -20.95 8.15 -4.46
N ILE A 36 -21.84 9.12 -4.20
CA ILE A 36 -22.67 9.77 -5.22
C ILE A 36 -21.81 10.46 -6.29
N GLU A 37 -20.81 11.24 -5.88
CA GLU A 37 -19.90 11.93 -6.80
C GLU A 37 -19.21 10.95 -7.75
N LEU A 38 -18.65 9.85 -7.22
CA LEU A 38 -17.97 8.85 -8.03
C LEU A 38 -18.92 8.05 -8.92
N LEU A 39 -20.20 7.92 -8.56
CA LEU A 39 -21.21 7.34 -9.44
C LEU A 39 -21.56 8.24 -10.65
N GLY A 40 -21.16 9.52 -10.62
CA GLY A 40 -21.20 10.39 -11.80
C GLY A 40 -20.10 10.10 -12.83
N GLU A 41 -19.02 9.46 -12.41
CA GLU A 41 -17.85 9.14 -13.26
C GLU A 41 -17.72 7.63 -13.56
N HIS A 42 -18.30 6.78 -12.72
CA HIS A 42 -18.18 5.33 -12.79
C HIS A 42 -19.55 4.65 -12.67
N ASP A 43 -19.78 3.59 -13.45
CA ASP A 43 -20.99 2.76 -13.33
C ASP A 43 -21.08 2.01 -12.00
N VAL A 44 -19.92 1.73 -11.39
CA VAL A 44 -19.81 0.96 -10.14
C VAL A 44 -18.81 1.63 -9.21
N VAL A 45 -19.22 1.80 -7.95
CA VAL A 45 -18.37 2.36 -6.89
C VAL A 45 -18.28 1.37 -5.73
N VAL A 46 -17.05 1.07 -5.31
CA VAL A 46 -16.77 0.27 -4.13
C VAL A 46 -16.77 1.16 -2.88
N ALA A 47 -17.89 1.13 -2.16
CA ALA A 47 -18.07 1.84 -0.89
C ALA A 47 -17.38 1.10 0.27
N ASN A 48 -16.09 1.39 0.51
CA ASN A 48 -15.27 0.65 1.50
C ASN A 48 -15.47 1.08 2.97
N ARG A 49 -16.70 1.14 3.47
CA ARG A 49 -16.99 1.38 4.91
C ARG A 49 -17.35 0.08 5.63
N MET A 50 -17.33 0.06 6.97
CA MET A 50 -17.65 -1.17 7.73
C MET A 50 -19.14 -1.49 7.71
N ASN A 51 -19.99 -0.45 7.66
CA ASN A 51 -21.46 -0.52 7.56
C ASN A 51 -22.06 -1.48 8.61
N ARG A 52 -21.67 -1.26 9.87
CA ARG A 52 -21.99 -2.15 11.00
C ARG A 52 -23.44 -1.99 11.46
N SER A 53 -23.97 -0.78 11.33
CA SER A 53 -25.33 -0.43 11.71
C SER A 53 -26.27 -0.45 10.50
N ARG A 54 -27.58 -0.65 10.73
CA ARG A 54 -28.62 -0.42 9.71
C ARG A 54 -28.70 1.04 9.29
N GLN A 55 -28.30 1.98 10.16
CA GLN A 55 -28.27 3.40 9.84
C GLN A 55 -27.27 3.68 8.72
N ASP A 56 -26.01 3.20 8.85
CA ASP A 56 -24.95 3.37 7.83
C ASP A 56 -25.43 2.85 6.45
N ARG A 57 -26.13 1.71 6.46
CA ARG A 57 -26.64 1.06 5.24
C ARG A 57 -27.85 1.78 4.68
N THR A 58 -28.67 2.37 5.53
CA THR A 58 -29.84 3.16 5.12
C THR A 58 -29.41 4.47 4.47
N GLU A 59 -28.39 5.13 5.01
CA GLU A 59 -27.79 6.33 4.41
C GLU A 59 -27.29 6.05 2.98
N LEU A 60 -26.52 4.99 2.78
CA LEU A 60 -26.03 4.62 1.44
C LEU A 60 -27.16 4.27 0.46
N ARG A 61 -28.23 3.62 0.92
CA ARG A 61 -29.39 3.30 0.07
C ARG A 61 -30.20 4.53 -0.27
N ALA A 62 -30.39 5.44 0.69
CA ALA A 62 -31.07 6.71 0.45
C ALA A 62 -30.27 7.55 -0.57
N ALA A 63 -28.95 7.62 -0.41
CA ALA A 63 -28.04 8.26 -1.37
C ALA A 63 -28.15 7.64 -2.77
N ALA A 64 -28.11 6.30 -2.88
CA ALA A 64 -28.27 5.61 -4.15
C ALA A 64 -29.67 5.81 -4.77
N ALA A 65 -30.73 5.87 -3.96
CA ALA A 65 -32.10 6.09 -4.45
C ALA A 65 -32.35 7.54 -4.89
N ALA A 66 -31.60 8.50 -4.35
CA ALA A 66 -31.67 9.90 -4.75
C ALA A 66 -31.00 10.17 -6.11
N LEU A 67 -30.11 9.28 -6.57
CA LEU A 67 -29.59 9.28 -7.93
C LEU A 67 -30.72 8.92 -8.88
N ASN A 68 -31.28 9.92 -9.57
CA ASN A 68 -32.32 9.74 -10.58
C ASN A 68 -31.74 9.17 -11.88
N THR A 69 -31.08 8.01 -11.79
CA THR A 69 -30.43 7.32 -12.91
C THR A 69 -31.38 6.28 -13.51
N ALA A 70 -31.25 6.05 -14.82
CA ALA A 70 -31.90 4.94 -15.52
C ALA A 70 -30.80 4.02 -16.09
N PRO A 71 -30.61 2.79 -15.57
CA PRO A 71 -31.38 2.15 -14.49
C PRO A 71 -31.10 2.74 -13.09
N PRO A 72 -32.01 2.52 -12.11
CA PRO A 72 -31.80 2.95 -10.74
C PRO A 72 -30.55 2.32 -10.13
N ALA A 73 -29.77 3.10 -9.38
CA ALA A 73 -28.60 2.59 -8.67
C ALA A 73 -29.01 1.48 -7.67
N ARG A 74 -28.19 0.42 -7.60
CA ARG A 74 -28.44 -0.75 -6.76
C ARG A 74 -27.30 -0.93 -5.76
N VAL A 75 -27.64 -1.34 -4.55
CA VAL A 75 -26.64 -1.67 -3.51
C VAL A 75 -26.44 -3.17 -3.45
N ILE A 76 -25.19 -3.63 -3.64
CA ILE A 76 -24.77 -5.02 -3.47
C ILE A 76 -23.90 -5.10 -2.21
N ALA A 77 -24.20 -6.03 -1.31
CA ALA A 77 -23.41 -6.25 -0.11
C ALA A 77 -22.37 -7.36 -0.31
N LEU A 78 -21.09 -7.05 -0.10
CA LEU A 78 -20.11 -8.06 0.29
C LEU A 78 -20.23 -8.28 1.80
N HIS A 79 -20.80 -9.40 2.21
CA HIS A 79 -21.22 -9.68 3.57
C HIS A 79 -20.27 -10.68 4.23
N TRP A 80 -19.46 -10.21 5.16
CA TRP A 80 -18.70 -11.07 6.05
C TRP A 80 -19.52 -11.32 7.33
N PRO A 81 -20.11 -12.51 7.54
CA PRO A 81 -20.96 -12.80 8.69
C PRO A 81 -20.14 -12.85 9.98
N LEU A 82 -20.51 -12.00 10.94
CA LEU A 82 -19.71 -11.70 12.12
C LEU A 82 -19.99 -12.56 13.35
N THR A 83 -20.94 -13.49 13.23
CA THR A 83 -21.25 -14.49 14.25
C THR A 83 -20.02 -15.30 14.69
N SER A 84 -18.96 -15.34 13.89
CA SER A 84 -17.74 -16.09 14.16
C SER A 84 -16.69 -15.39 15.03
N ARG A 85 -16.77 -14.06 15.28
CA ARG A 85 -15.68 -13.31 15.98
C ARG A 85 -16.13 -12.29 17.02
N GLY A 86 -17.37 -12.38 17.53
CA GLY A 86 -17.82 -11.60 18.70
C GLY A 86 -17.93 -10.09 18.49
N GLY A 87 -18.03 -9.62 17.24
CA GLY A 87 -18.28 -8.20 16.94
C GLY A 87 -19.78 -7.89 16.86
N GLU A 88 -20.21 -6.80 17.50
CA GLU A 88 -21.57 -6.30 17.37
C GLU A 88 -21.80 -5.71 15.97
N THR A 89 -22.59 -6.40 15.16
CA THR A 89 -23.16 -5.84 13.92
C THR A 89 -24.61 -6.22 13.79
N GLN A 90 -25.42 -5.29 13.31
CA GLN A 90 -26.83 -5.56 13.07
C GLN A 90 -26.98 -6.43 11.82
N PRO A 91 -27.70 -7.56 11.89
CA PRO A 91 -27.88 -8.45 10.75
C PRO A 91 -28.56 -7.72 9.60
N LEU A 92 -28.21 -8.13 8.38
CA LEU A 92 -28.81 -7.64 7.15
C LEU A 92 -30.29 -8.07 7.12
N ALA A 93 -31.21 -7.12 6.98
CA ALA A 93 -32.63 -7.43 6.88
C ALA A 93 -32.95 -8.06 5.51
N PRO A 94 -34.02 -8.88 5.41
CA PRO A 94 -34.51 -9.35 4.12
C PRO A 94 -34.78 -8.15 3.19
N LYS A 95 -34.34 -8.24 1.92
CA LYS A 95 -34.48 -7.18 0.91
C LYS A 95 -33.82 -5.84 1.26
N GLU A 96 -32.92 -5.80 2.24
CA GLU A 96 -32.21 -4.57 2.58
C GLU A 96 -31.32 -4.11 1.41
N VAL A 97 -30.71 -5.05 0.69
CA VAL A 97 -29.84 -4.84 -0.47
C VAL A 97 -30.36 -5.62 -1.68
N TYR A 98 -29.95 -5.22 -2.88
CA TYR A 98 -30.35 -5.91 -4.12
C TYR A 98 -29.82 -7.34 -4.17
N ALA A 99 -28.54 -7.51 -3.81
CA ALA A 99 -27.89 -8.81 -3.71
C ALA A 99 -26.88 -8.81 -2.56
N SER A 100 -26.61 -10.00 -2.01
CA SER A 100 -25.62 -10.20 -0.96
C SER A 100 -24.69 -11.35 -1.33
N VAL A 101 -23.39 -11.09 -1.28
CA VAL A 101 -22.32 -12.06 -1.52
C VAL A 101 -21.75 -12.45 -0.17
N GLN A 102 -21.91 -13.72 0.21
CA GLN A 102 -21.37 -14.23 1.48
C GLN A 102 -19.86 -14.43 1.36
N MET A 103 -19.11 -13.72 2.19
CA MET A 103 -17.65 -13.77 2.26
C MET A 103 -17.23 -14.59 3.48
N ASN A 104 -16.06 -15.24 3.45
CA ASN A 104 -15.56 -16.02 4.58
C ASN A 104 -14.39 -15.27 5.27
N PHE A 105 -14.29 -15.37 6.60
CA PHE A 105 -13.17 -14.83 7.38
C PHE A 105 -11.97 -15.76 7.44
N ASN A 106 -12.19 -17.04 7.20
CA ASN A 106 -11.19 -18.09 7.34
C ASN A 106 -10.64 -18.53 5.97
N GLU A 107 -11.12 -17.94 4.87
CA GLU A 107 -10.53 -18.15 3.56
C GLU A 107 -9.31 -17.26 3.37
N ASP A 108 -8.39 -17.68 2.51
CA ASP A 108 -7.26 -16.87 2.12
C ASP A 108 -7.69 -15.68 1.24
N ARG A 109 -6.82 -14.68 1.14
CA ARG A 109 -7.08 -13.44 0.40
C ARG A 109 -7.36 -13.65 -1.08
N GLU A 110 -6.71 -14.63 -1.70
CA GLU A 110 -6.90 -14.92 -3.11
C GLU A 110 -8.29 -15.47 -3.35
N THR A 111 -8.70 -16.47 -2.55
CA THR A 111 -10.03 -17.05 -2.61
C THR A 111 -11.11 -16.01 -2.35
N ALA A 112 -10.92 -15.11 -1.38
CA ALA A 112 -11.83 -13.99 -1.12
C ALA A 112 -11.97 -13.06 -2.34
N VAL A 113 -10.86 -12.69 -2.99
CA VAL A 113 -10.89 -11.85 -4.21
C VAL A 113 -11.59 -12.57 -5.35
N ARG A 114 -11.24 -13.83 -5.63
CA ARG A 114 -11.86 -14.63 -6.69
C ARG A 114 -13.37 -14.76 -6.49
N ARG A 115 -13.82 -14.98 -5.25
CA ARG A 115 -15.25 -15.01 -4.91
C ARG A 115 -15.94 -13.68 -5.24
N ALA A 116 -15.35 -12.57 -4.82
CA ALA A 116 -15.92 -11.26 -5.06
C ALA A 116 -15.95 -10.91 -6.56
N VAL A 117 -14.88 -11.25 -7.30
CA VAL A 117 -14.80 -11.12 -8.77
C VAL A 117 -15.91 -11.91 -9.46
N ASN A 118 -16.07 -13.20 -9.12
CA ASN A 118 -17.09 -14.05 -9.72
C ASN A 118 -18.49 -13.51 -9.45
N ALA A 119 -18.73 -12.97 -8.25
CA ALA A 119 -19.99 -12.32 -7.92
C ALA A 119 -20.22 -11.05 -8.74
N CYS A 120 -19.19 -10.21 -8.95
CA CYS A 120 -19.30 -9.03 -9.83
C CYS A 120 -19.61 -9.44 -11.27
N VAL A 121 -18.91 -10.42 -11.83
CA VAL A 121 -19.17 -10.96 -13.18
C VAL A 121 -20.62 -11.44 -13.29
N SER A 122 -21.09 -12.23 -12.33
CA SER A 122 -22.43 -12.79 -12.36
C SER A 122 -23.55 -11.76 -12.14
N LEU A 123 -23.40 -10.86 -11.15
CA LEU A 123 -24.45 -9.92 -10.75
C LEU A 123 -24.50 -8.67 -11.64
N LEU A 124 -23.36 -8.25 -12.18
CA LEU A 124 -23.23 -7.02 -12.97
C LEU A 124 -23.11 -7.31 -14.47
N GLY A 125 -22.97 -8.57 -14.89
CA GLY A 125 -22.80 -8.95 -16.30
C GLY A 125 -21.47 -8.49 -16.89
N LEU A 126 -20.44 -8.30 -16.05
CA LEU A 126 -19.11 -7.86 -16.49
C LEU A 126 -18.36 -9.02 -17.16
N PRO A 127 -17.46 -8.73 -18.13
CA PRO A 127 -16.59 -9.76 -18.69
C PRO A 127 -15.69 -10.34 -17.60
N ALA A 128 -15.54 -11.68 -17.61
CA ALA A 128 -14.64 -12.34 -16.69
C ALA A 128 -13.19 -11.89 -16.95
N PRO A 129 -12.44 -11.43 -15.92
CA PRO A 129 -11.04 -11.05 -16.10
C PRO A 129 -10.21 -12.29 -16.44
N SER A 130 -9.15 -12.11 -17.24
CA SER A 130 -8.26 -13.21 -17.58
C SER A 130 -7.56 -13.76 -16.32
N PRO A 131 -7.16 -15.05 -16.31
CA PRO A 131 -6.41 -15.62 -15.19
C PRO A 131 -5.15 -14.81 -14.84
N ALA A 132 -4.41 -14.35 -15.84
CA ALA A 132 -3.22 -13.51 -15.67
C ALA A 132 -3.53 -12.15 -15.01
N ALA A 133 -4.67 -11.53 -15.34
CA ALA A 133 -5.09 -10.29 -14.69
C ALA A 133 -5.44 -10.50 -13.21
N LEU A 134 -6.07 -11.64 -12.89
CA LEU A 134 -6.35 -12.02 -11.50
C LEU A 134 -5.07 -12.28 -10.73
N GLU A 135 -4.14 -13.06 -11.29
CA GLU A 135 -2.84 -13.34 -10.66
C GLU A 135 -2.04 -12.07 -10.42
N ALA A 136 -1.94 -11.17 -11.40
CA ALA A 136 -1.20 -9.92 -11.25
C ALA A 136 -1.76 -9.02 -10.12
N VAL A 137 -3.07 -9.09 -9.87
CA VAL A 137 -3.72 -8.30 -8.84
C VAL A 137 -3.67 -8.97 -7.48
N VAL A 138 -3.78 -10.30 -7.41
CA VAL A 138 -3.71 -11.09 -6.18
C VAL A 138 -2.27 -11.23 -5.70
N ALA A 139 -1.30 -11.20 -6.62
CA ALA A 139 0.12 -11.35 -6.34
C ALA A 139 0.49 -10.55 -5.09
N PRO A 140 1.05 -11.21 -4.07
CA PRO A 140 1.34 -10.57 -2.81
C PRO A 140 2.30 -9.40 -3.02
N GLN A 141 1.85 -8.21 -2.60
CA GLN A 141 2.69 -7.03 -2.51
C GLN A 141 3.42 -7.09 -1.17
N TYR A 142 4.55 -7.80 -1.12
CA TYR A 142 5.34 -7.92 0.11
C TYR A 142 6.06 -6.60 0.42
N LYS A 143 5.91 -6.15 1.66
CA LYS A 143 6.57 -4.96 2.22
C LYS A 143 7.53 -5.44 3.29
N MET A 144 8.84 -5.25 3.10
CA MET A 144 9.84 -5.58 4.12
C MET A 144 10.07 -4.36 5.01
N LEU A 145 9.83 -4.50 6.31
CA LEU A 145 10.11 -3.49 7.33
C LEU A 145 11.47 -3.79 7.94
N LEU A 146 12.42 -2.87 7.80
CA LEU A 146 13.71 -2.94 8.46
C LEU A 146 13.76 -1.83 9.50
N THR A 147 13.96 -2.19 10.78
CA THR A 147 14.18 -1.21 11.86
C THR A 147 15.65 -0.80 11.89
N PRO A 148 16.01 0.42 11.45
CA PRO A 148 17.34 0.95 11.68
C PRO A 148 17.63 1.19 13.17
N GLN A 149 18.90 1.13 13.54
CA GLN A 149 19.43 1.63 14.80
C GLN A 149 20.09 3.02 14.65
N VAL A 150 19.64 3.86 13.70
CA VAL A 150 20.33 5.12 13.37
C VAL A 150 19.39 6.31 13.39
N ALA A 151 19.88 7.43 13.96
CA ALA A 151 19.23 8.75 13.99
C ALA A 151 19.34 9.42 12.60
N LEU A 152 18.38 9.10 11.72
CA LEU A 152 18.38 9.55 10.32
C LEU A 152 18.21 11.06 10.17
N ASP A 153 17.56 11.71 11.13
CA ASP A 153 17.42 13.16 11.21
C ASP A 153 18.76 13.88 11.23
N VAL A 154 19.73 13.38 12.01
CA VAL A 154 21.10 13.91 12.05
C VAL A 154 21.81 13.71 10.70
N LEU A 155 21.59 12.55 10.07
CA LEU A 155 22.20 12.21 8.79
C LEU A 155 21.66 13.04 7.63
N LEU A 156 20.34 13.20 7.57
CA LEU A 156 19.69 14.00 6.53
C LEU A 156 20.04 15.47 6.69
N ALA A 157 20.13 15.98 7.92
CA ALA A 157 20.52 17.37 8.16
C ALA A 157 21.92 17.67 7.58
N SER A 158 22.91 16.81 7.82
CA SER A 158 24.26 17.00 7.27
C SER A 158 24.30 16.82 5.75
N ALA A 159 23.52 15.89 5.21
CA ALA A 159 23.52 15.61 3.77
C ALA A 159 22.75 16.64 2.93
N LEU A 160 21.73 17.25 3.52
CA LEU A 160 20.86 18.24 2.88
C LEU A 160 21.30 19.68 3.17
N ASP A 161 22.42 19.87 3.86
CA ASP A 161 22.95 21.20 4.14
C ASP A 161 23.25 21.95 2.82
N GLY A 162 22.70 23.16 2.72
CA GLY A 162 22.76 23.98 1.51
C GLY A 162 21.94 23.47 0.29
N VAL A 163 21.07 22.48 0.46
CA VAL A 163 20.14 22.03 -0.59
C VAL A 163 18.83 22.82 -0.47
N TYR A 164 18.37 23.42 -1.58
CA TYR A 164 17.06 24.05 -1.63
C TYR A 164 15.95 22.98 -1.65
N LEU A 165 15.32 22.76 -0.50
CA LEU A 165 14.19 21.85 -0.39
C LEU A 165 12.87 22.60 -0.63
N PRO A 166 11.84 21.94 -1.20
CA PRO A 166 10.54 22.57 -1.31
C PRO A 166 10.01 22.92 0.09
N SER A 167 9.28 24.01 0.21
CA SER A 167 8.87 24.59 1.51
C SER A 167 8.10 23.62 2.42
N TRP A 168 7.33 22.69 1.83
CA TRP A 168 6.62 21.64 2.57
C TRP A 168 7.56 20.57 3.14
N ALA A 169 8.77 20.44 2.61
CA ALA A 169 9.80 19.52 3.04
C ALA A 169 10.90 20.20 3.88
N SER A 170 10.70 21.47 4.27
CA SER A 170 11.65 22.21 5.09
C SER A 170 11.91 21.46 6.40
N PRO A 171 13.18 21.21 6.77
CA PRO A 171 13.55 20.41 7.93
C PRO A 171 13.39 21.26 9.19
N ASN A 172 12.16 21.42 9.66
CA ASN A 172 11.96 21.76 11.06
C ASN A 172 12.37 20.49 11.84
N PRO A 173 13.30 20.53 12.82
CA PRO A 173 13.88 19.34 13.46
C PRO A 173 12.87 18.43 14.18
N VAL A 174 11.60 18.83 14.25
CA VAL A 174 10.49 18.08 14.87
C VAL A 174 9.57 17.39 13.85
N GLN A 175 9.68 17.65 12.54
CA GLN A 175 8.76 17.07 11.54
C GLN A 175 9.41 16.62 10.22
N LEU A 176 10.57 15.96 10.29
CA LEU A 176 10.82 14.89 9.32
C LEU A 176 9.78 13.79 9.56
N ARG A 177 8.58 13.96 9.01
CA ARG A 177 7.62 12.87 8.81
C ARG A 177 8.20 11.96 7.73
N LEU A 178 9.22 11.20 8.11
CA LEU A 178 9.52 9.92 7.49
C LEU A 178 8.18 9.24 7.23
N GLY A 179 7.94 8.88 5.97
CA GLY A 179 6.75 8.19 5.51
C GLY A 179 6.68 6.77 6.07
N VAL A 180 6.71 6.65 7.39
CA VAL A 180 6.11 5.57 8.15
C VAL A 180 4.64 5.62 7.78
N VAL A 181 4.21 4.72 6.89
CA VAL A 181 2.78 4.38 6.86
C VAL A 181 2.45 3.99 8.27
N ARG A 182 1.55 4.77 8.89
CA ARG A 182 1.04 4.52 10.22
C ARG A 182 0.41 3.13 10.25
N ASP A 183 1.14 2.15 10.76
CA ASP A 183 0.66 1.54 11.99
C ASP A 183 1.22 2.42 13.11
N PRO A 184 0.38 2.99 14.00
CA PRO A 184 0.90 3.80 15.09
C PRO A 184 1.87 2.94 15.92
N PRO A 185 3.09 3.44 16.22
CA PRO A 185 3.93 2.79 17.20
C PRO A 185 3.19 2.76 18.54
N SER A 186 3.37 1.67 19.30
CA SER A 186 3.25 1.75 20.76
C SER A 186 4.13 2.92 21.23
N PRO A 187 3.66 3.83 22.10
CA PRO A 187 4.39 5.04 22.51
C PRO A 187 5.78 4.83 23.15
N GLN A 188 6.24 3.59 23.34
CA GLN A 188 7.37 3.29 24.22
C GLN A 188 8.73 3.12 23.53
N ASP A 189 8.83 2.91 22.20
CA ASP A 189 10.08 2.41 21.63
C ASP A 189 11.01 3.43 20.93
N GLY A 190 10.58 4.66 20.62
CA GLY A 190 11.46 5.72 20.09
C GLY A 190 12.24 5.43 18.79
N ARG A 191 12.10 4.25 18.18
CA ARG A 191 12.88 3.79 17.02
C ARG A 191 12.20 4.14 15.70
N ALA A 192 12.92 4.78 14.79
CA ALA A 192 12.50 4.94 13.41
C ALA A 192 12.42 3.55 12.72
N ARG A 193 11.44 3.36 11.83
CA ARG A 193 11.29 2.14 11.00
C ARG A 193 11.49 2.53 9.53
N PHE A 194 12.32 1.80 8.80
CA PHE A 194 12.50 1.98 7.35
C PHE A 194 11.68 0.98 6.54
N ARG A 195 11.27 1.44 5.37
CA ARG A 195 10.67 0.61 4.32
C ARG A 195 11.60 0.61 3.12
N PHE A 196 12.05 -0.57 2.73
CA PHE A 196 12.62 -0.81 1.41
C PHE A 196 11.51 -1.35 0.52
N THR A 197 11.20 -0.62 -0.55
CA THR A 197 10.21 -1.06 -1.54
C THR A 197 10.93 -1.48 -2.81
N PHE A 198 11.04 -2.79 -3.04
CA PHE A 198 11.51 -3.33 -4.30
C PHE A 198 10.34 -3.34 -5.29
N GLY A 199 10.42 -2.53 -6.33
CA GLY A 199 9.34 -2.41 -7.32
C GLY A 199 9.23 -3.65 -8.20
N THR A 200 8.41 -4.63 -7.83
CA THR A 200 8.17 -5.87 -8.57
C THR A 200 7.32 -5.68 -9.82
N VAL A 201 7.91 -5.22 -10.93
CA VAL A 201 7.17 -5.15 -12.21
C VAL A 201 7.46 -6.32 -13.15
N ALA A 202 8.46 -7.18 -12.87
CA ALA A 202 8.72 -8.32 -13.75
C ALA A 202 9.64 -9.36 -13.10
N LEU A 203 9.29 -9.84 -11.90
CA LEU A 203 9.96 -11.03 -11.36
C LEU A 203 9.27 -12.26 -11.93
N THR A 204 9.89 -12.93 -12.88
CA THR A 204 9.61 -14.36 -13.12
C THR A 204 10.03 -15.12 -11.87
N GLY A 205 9.07 -15.67 -11.12
CA GLY A 205 9.32 -16.43 -9.90
C GLY A 205 9.48 -15.57 -8.64
N PRO A 206 8.43 -14.84 -8.19
CA PRO A 206 8.46 -14.11 -6.92
C PRO A 206 8.89 -14.99 -5.74
N GLU A 207 8.55 -16.28 -5.76
CA GLU A 207 8.97 -17.26 -4.74
C GLU A 207 10.49 -17.39 -4.59
N GLN A 208 11.26 -17.17 -5.66
CA GLN A 208 12.73 -17.30 -5.63
C GLN A 208 13.43 -16.25 -4.77
N ILE A 209 12.77 -15.10 -4.54
CA ILE A 209 13.26 -14.01 -3.71
C ILE A 209 12.61 -14.05 -2.33
N TRP A 210 11.31 -14.38 -2.28
CA TRP A 210 10.55 -14.28 -1.05
C TRP A 210 10.72 -15.45 -0.10
N THR A 211 10.87 -16.68 -0.60
CA THR A 211 11.18 -17.83 0.26
C THR A 211 12.47 -17.59 1.06
N PRO A 212 13.56 -17.07 0.46
CA PRO A 212 14.73 -16.65 1.23
C PRO A 212 14.50 -15.49 2.20
N CYS A 213 13.72 -14.46 1.84
CA CYS A 213 13.41 -13.35 2.75
C CYS A 213 12.59 -13.79 3.97
N ALA A 214 11.56 -14.62 3.76
CA ALA A 214 10.74 -15.17 4.84
C ALA A 214 11.56 -16.09 5.76
N ALA A 215 12.49 -16.87 5.19
CA ALA A 215 13.42 -17.68 5.97
C ALA A 215 14.35 -16.82 6.83
N LEU A 216 14.82 -15.67 6.32
CA LEU A 216 15.61 -14.71 7.10
C LEU A 216 14.80 -14.09 8.25
N GLU A 217 13.56 -13.68 8.01
CA GLU A 217 12.68 -13.11 9.04
C GLU A 217 12.33 -14.13 10.13
N ALA A 218 12.12 -15.40 9.75
CA ALA A 218 11.81 -16.49 10.67
C ALA A 218 13.01 -16.97 11.51
N THR A 219 14.20 -16.40 11.35
CA THR A 219 15.41 -16.79 12.09
C THR A 219 15.70 -15.81 13.25
N PRO A 220 15.21 -16.04 14.48
CA PRO A 220 15.59 -15.25 15.65
C PRO A 220 17.03 -15.57 16.12
N PRO A 221 17.77 -14.66 16.77
CA PRO A 221 17.64 -13.22 16.86
C PRO A 221 18.90 -12.55 16.28
N ARG A 222 19.20 -12.74 15.00
CA ARG A 222 20.21 -11.92 14.32
C ARG A 222 19.48 -10.98 13.40
N ALA A 223 19.26 -9.75 13.89
CA ALA A 223 18.87 -8.66 13.03
C ALA A 223 19.92 -8.59 11.91
N LEU A 224 19.47 -8.80 10.67
CA LEU A 224 20.34 -8.69 9.50
C LEU A 224 20.86 -7.25 9.46
N LEU A 225 22.14 -7.08 9.77
CA LEU A 225 22.78 -5.78 9.74
C LEU A 225 23.10 -5.45 8.29
N LEU A 226 22.57 -4.34 7.80
CA LEU A 226 22.69 -3.91 6.42
C LEU A 226 23.47 -2.61 6.36
N ARG A 227 24.54 -2.61 5.56
CA ARG A 227 25.27 -1.43 5.17
C ARG A 227 24.72 -0.96 3.84
N PHE A 228 24.44 0.34 3.72
CA PHE A 228 24.07 0.90 2.44
C PHE A 228 24.62 2.30 2.25
N THR A 229 24.75 2.71 1.01
CA THR A 229 25.12 4.08 0.63
C THR A 229 23.95 4.75 -0.09
N LEU A 230 23.67 6.00 0.28
CA LEU A 230 22.66 6.79 -0.40
C LEU A 230 23.26 7.53 -1.58
N GLY A 231 22.56 7.53 -2.71
CA GLY A 231 23.04 8.16 -3.95
C GLY A 231 22.48 9.57 -4.15
N TYR A 232 21.17 9.64 -4.31
CA TYR A 232 20.45 10.86 -4.64
C TYR A 232 19.24 11.04 -3.74
N VAL A 233 18.92 12.27 -3.39
CA VAL A 233 17.60 12.65 -2.89
C VAL A 233 16.77 13.09 -4.08
N LEU A 234 15.62 12.47 -4.27
CA LEU A 234 14.65 12.78 -5.30
C LEU A 234 13.39 13.33 -4.65
N TRP A 235 12.76 14.34 -5.26
CA TRP A 235 11.46 14.82 -4.77
C TRP A 235 10.56 15.29 -5.90
N ASN A 236 9.26 15.34 -5.61
CA ASN A 236 8.28 16.08 -6.38
C ASN A 236 7.47 17.00 -5.44
N GLU A 237 6.23 17.32 -5.76
CA GLU A 237 5.38 18.17 -4.90
C GLU A 237 4.75 17.42 -3.71
N ARG A 238 4.91 16.09 -3.67
CA ARG A 238 4.19 15.20 -2.75
C ARG A 238 5.10 14.25 -1.98
N VAL A 239 6.19 13.78 -2.56
CA VAL A 239 7.09 12.79 -1.96
C VAL A 239 8.55 13.23 -2.09
N MET A 240 9.33 12.88 -1.07
CA MET A 240 10.78 12.94 -1.07
C MET A 240 11.34 11.55 -0.71
N LEU A 241 12.36 11.10 -1.43
CA LEU A 241 12.99 9.81 -1.24
C LEU A 241 14.50 9.90 -1.44
N ALA A 242 15.25 8.95 -0.89
CA ALA A 242 16.67 8.75 -1.16
C ALA A 242 16.87 7.45 -1.96
N THR A 243 17.66 7.48 -3.01
CA THR A 243 18.10 6.27 -3.72
C THR A 243 19.17 5.55 -2.90
N VAL A 244 19.18 4.24 -2.99
CA VAL A 244 20.16 3.36 -2.35
C VAL A 244 21.05 2.82 -3.46
N ASP A 245 22.31 3.26 -3.49
CA ASP A 245 23.27 2.92 -4.54
C ASP A 245 23.97 1.59 -4.26
N CYS A 246 24.31 1.34 -3.00
CA CYS A 246 24.91 0.10 -2.54
C CYS A 246 24.11 -0.43 -1.35
N LEU A 247 23.91 -1.74 -1.28
CA LEU A 247 23.30 -2.43 -0.15
C LEU A 247 24.05 -3.74 0.08
N GLU A 248 24.58 -3.91 1.27
CA GLU A 248 25.45 -5.02 1.67
C GLU A 248 25.00 -5.55 3.02
N VAL A 249 25.23 -6.84 3.26
CA VAL A 249 25.04 -7.43 4.59
C VAL A 249 26.35 -7.34 5.35
N VAL A 250 26.33 -6.71 6.51
CA VAL A 250 27.51 -6.52 7.38
C VAL A 250 27.81 -7.77 8.21
N ASP A 251 26.80 -8.61 8.48
CA ASP A 251 27.00 -9.84 9.23
C ASP A 251 27.78 -10.89 8.42
N GLU A 252 29.08 -11.02 8.69
CA GLU A 252 29.97 -12.04 8.11
C GLU A 252 29.52 -13.48 8.42
N GLY A 253 28.68 -13.68 9.44
CA GLY A 253 28.19 -15.00 9.86
C GLY A 253 27.04 -15.55 9.03
N SER A 254 26.39 -14.73 8.18
CA SER A 254 25.19 -15.11 7.44
C SER A 254 25.42 -15.14 5.93
N LYS A 255 26.10 -16.20 5.45
CA LYS A 255 26.20 -16.49 4.01
C LYS A 255 24.82 -16.54 3.34
N SER A 256 23.79 -16.97 4.07
CA SER A 256 22.40 -16.93 3.60
C SER A 256 21.92 -15.50 3.41
N GLY A 257 22.12 -14.61 4.39
CA GLY A 257 21.79 -13.20 4.31
C GLY A 257 22.41 -12.50 3.11
N GLN A 258 23.72 -12.68 2.90
CA GLN A 258 24.43 -12.11 1.75
C GLN A 258 23.85 -12.60 0.42
N GLN A 259 23.52 -13.89 0.30
CA GLN A 259 22.91 -14.43 -0.90
C GLN A 259 21.51 -13.86 -1.16
N VAL A 260 20.70 -13.63 -0.11
CA VAL A 260 19.38 -13.02 -0.28
C VAL A 260 19.48 -11.58 -0.74
N VAL A 261 20.37 -10.78 -0.13
CA VAL A 261 20.56 -9.39 -0.54
C VAL A 261 21.12 -9.29 -1.95
N ALA A 262 22.12 -10.11 -2.29
CA ALA A 262 22.66 -10.16 -3.65
C ALA A 262 21.58 -10.55 -4.68
N ARG A 263 20.74 -11.54 -4.36
CA ARG A 263 19.60 -11.93 -5.22
C ARG A 263 18.58 -10.80 -5.33
N LEU A 264 18.22 -10.14 -4.23
CA LEU A 264 17.29 -9.01 -4.23
C LEU A 264 17.78 -7.90 -5.16
N LEU A 265 19.05 -7.52 -5.06
CA LEU A 265 19.64 -6.47 -5.90
C LEU A 265 19.74 -6.87 -7.36
N ASN A 266 20.20 -8.09 -7.65
CA ASN A 266 20.35 -8.56 -9.02
C ASN A 266 19.02 -8.78 -9.74
N THR A 267 17.95 -9.10 -9.00
CA THR A 267 16.65 -9.36 -9.62
C THR A 267 15.75 -8.12 -9.64
N ALA A 268 16.00 -7.13 -8.78
CA ALA A 268 15.29 -5.86 -8.82
C ALA A 268 15.72 -5.06 -10.06
N ARG A 269 14.85 -5.01 -11.08
CA ARG A 269 15.03 -4.15 -12.26
C ARG A 269 14.93 -2.65 -11.98
N SER A 270 14.79 -2.24 -10.72
CA SER A 270 14.61 -0.84 -10.33
C SER A 270 15.54 -0.52 -9.16
N PRO A 271 16.11 0.70 -9.11
CA PRO A 271 16.93 1.15 -7.99
C PRO A 271 16.17 0.99 -6.67
N ALA A 272 16.87 0.57 -5.62
CA ALA A 272 16.33 0.59 -4.27
C ALA A 272 16.21 2.04 -3.77
N TYR A 273 15.24 2.30 -2.90
CA TYR A 273 15.00 3.64 -2.36
C TYR A 273 14.38 3.60 -0.96
N ILE A 274 14.51 4.71 -0.25
CA ILE A 274 13.94 4.99 1.07
C ILE A 274 13.07 6.24 0.98
N VAL A 275 11.82 6.17 1.42
CA VAL A 275 10.92 7.33 1.44
C VAL A 275 11.24 8.19 2.66
N LEU A 276 11.73 9.41 2.41
CA LEU A 276 12.17 10.36 3.44
C LEU A 276 11.01 11.21 3.97
N ALA A 277 10.10 11.61 3.09
CA ALA A 277 8.92 12.37 3.47
C ALA A 277 7.78 12.18 2.47
N SER A 278 6.55 12.30 2.96
CA SER A 278 5.36 12.38 2.12
C SER A 278 4.44 13.46 2.65
N ARG A 279 3.91 14.30 1.76
CA ARG A 279 2.88 15.29 2.04
C ARG A 279 1.56 14.60 2.40
N ASP A 280 1.28 13.47 1.76
CA ASP A 280 0.04 12.72 1.93
C ASP A 280 0.25 11.43 2.73
N ALA A 281 -0.69 11.08 3.60
CA ALA A 281 -0.65 9.84 4.38
C ALA A 281 -0.82 8.58 3.49
N ASP A 282 -1.47 8.74 2.33
CA ASP A 282 -1.82 7.67 1.40
C ASP A 282 -1.06 7.79 0.09
N MET A 283 0.26 7.86 0.20
CA MET A 283 1.13 7.89 -0.97
C MET A 283 1.03 6.59 -1.78
N ASP A 284 0.81 6.72 -3.09
CA ASP A 284 0.75 5.59 -4.03
C ASP A 284 2.17 5.10 -4.34
N ASP A 285 2.45 3.81 -4.11
CA ASP A 285 3.73 3.18 -4.45
C ASP A 285 4.09 3.36 -5.95
N ARG A 286 3.10 3.52 -6.85
CA ARG A 286 3.33 3.82 -8.27
C ARG A 286 3.90 5.21 -8.50
N GLU A 287 3.56 6.18 -7.65
CA GLU A 287 4.12 7.53 -7.74
C GLU A 287 5.60 7.52 -7.39
N VAL A 288 5.95 6.88 -6.27
CA VAL A 288 7.34 6.71 -5.85
C VAL A 288 8.15 5.98 -6.91
N LYS A 289 7.60 4.90 -7.47
CA LYS A 289 8.23 4.15 -8.54
C LYS A 289 8.42 5.00 -9.81
N ARG A 290 7.42 5.79 -10.22
CA ARG A 290 7.55 6.69 -11.37
C ARG A 290 8.65 7.71 -11.16
N LEU A 291 8.78 8.25 -9.95
CA LEU A 291 9.83 9.21 -9.60
C LEU A 291 11.22 8.59 -9.77
N VAL A 292 11.43 7.39 -9.23
CA VAL A 292 12.71 6.66 -9.33
C VAL A 292 13.02 6.27 -10.77
N LEU A 293 12.03 5.79 -11.52
CA LEU A 293 12.22 5.43 -12.93
C LEU A 293 12.57 6.65 -13.79
N ALA A 294 11.88 7.78 -13.58
CA ALA A 294 12.17 9.03 -14.29
C ALA A 294 13.60 9.53 -14.02
N TRP A 295 14.08 9.41 -12.79
CA TRP A 295 15.48 9.69 -12.45
C TRP A 295 16.45 8.74 -13.14
N SER A 296 16.21 7.43 -13.07
CA SER A 296 17.12 6.42 -13.64
C SER A 296 17.21 6.48 -15.17
N GLY A 297 16.18 7.01 -15.84
CA GLY A 297 16.16 7.21 -17.29
C GLY A 297 16.65 8.59 -17.74
N GLU A 298 17.32 9.36 -16.86
CA GLU A 298 17.80 10.73 -17.10
C GLU A 298 16.72 11.76 -17.51
N MET A 299 15.45 11.44 -17.29
CA MET A 299 14.33 12.33 -17.65
C MET A 299 13.96 13.32 -16.53
N MET A 300 14.65 13.26 -15.38
CA MET A 300 14.32 14.08 -14.23
C MET A 300 15.08 15.43 -14.27
N PRO A 301 14.39 16.58 -14.12
CA PRO A 301 15.07 17.87 -14.04
C PRO A 301 16.07 17.90 -12.89
N ARG A 302 17.25 18.49 -13.12
CA ARG A 302 18.32 18.63 -12.09
C ARG A 302 17.84 19.34 -10.82
N GLU A 303 16.81 20.17 -10.93
CA GLU A 303 16.20 20.88 -9.80
C GLU A 303 15.36 19.99 -8.87
N ARG A 304 15.08 18.74 -9.26
CA ARG A 304 14.26 17.79 -8.49
C ARG A 304 15.06 16.60 -7.98
N CYS A 305 16.38 16.61 -8.17
CA CYS A 305 17.28 15.62 -7.62
C CYS A 305 18.58 16.27 -7.15
N THR A 306 19.08 15.88 -5.99
CA THR A 306 20.43 16.26 -5.55
C THR A 306 21.22 15.01 -5.18
N ARG A 307 22.51 15.01 -5.48
CA ARG A 307 23.40 13.91 -5.08
C ARG A 307 23.83 14.12 -3.63
N PHE A 308 23.90 13.04 -2.85
CA PHE A 308 24.56 13.07 -1.55
C PHE A 308 26.03 13.46 -1.74
N ARG A 309 26.48 14.53 -1.08
CA ARG A 309 27.83 15.10 -1.28
C ARG A 309 28.96 14.24 -0.70
N SER A 310 28.65 13.22 0.09
CA SER A 310 29.61 12.29 0.66
C SER A 310 29.08 10.87 0.57
N ALA A 311 29.92 9.93 0.13
CA ALA A 311 29.67 8.50 0.29
C ALA A 311 29.69 8.21 1.79
N VAL A 312 28.50 8.12 2.38
CA VAL A 312 28.40 7.77 3.80
C VAL A 312 28.18 6.26 3.87
N SER A 313 29.27 5.57 4.19
CA SER A 313 29.32 4.13 4.41
C SER A 313 29.14 3.83 5.90
N TRP A 314 28.22 2.92 6.23
CA TRP A 314 27.76 2.69 7.61
C TRP A 314 27.85 1.22 8.02
N TRP A 315 28.05 0.95 9.30
CA TRP A 315 28.13 -0.38 9.89
C TRP A 315 26.80 -0.75 10.55
#